data_AF-A0A8R7PYZ2-F1
#
_entry.id   AF-A0A8R7PYZ2-F1
#
_cell.length_a   1.000
_cell.length_b   1.000
_cell.length_c   1.000
_cell.angle_alpha   90.00
_cell.angle_beta   90.00
_cell.angle_gamma   90.00
#
_symmetry.space_group_name_H-M   'P 1'
#
loop_
_entity.id
_entity.type
_entity.pdbx_description
1 polymer ?
#
loop_
_entity_poly.entity_id
_entity_poly.type
_entity_poly.pdbx_seq_one_letter_code
_entity_poly.pdbx_strand_id
1 'polypeptide(L)' 'MAAAALRAQLNAHIAGMYTECVVDEDMFEELREEGTAVEVSRLFINDAHEIIDDIHTLMSVRPPSISPSALGLWY' A
#
# COMPACT_ATOMS: atom_id res chain seq x y z
N MET A 1 35.04 5.03 -1.04
CA MET A 1 34.28 6.21 -1.50
C MET A 1 32.85 5.87 -1.94
N ALA A 2 32.63 4.84 -2.77
CA ALA A 2 31.28 4.47 -3.23
C ALA A 2 30.28 4.18 -2.10
N ALA A 3 30.67 3.39 -1.09
CA ALA A 3 29.78 3.01 0.02
C ALA A 3 29.28 4.21 0.86
N ALA A 4 30.13 5.22 1.08
CA ALA A 4 29.75 6.42 1.82
C ALA A 4 28.73 7.27 1.03
N ALA A 5 28.93 7.38 -0.29
CA ALA A 5 27.98 8.06 -1.18
C ALA A 5 26.63 7.33 -1.23
N LEU A 6 26.63 5.99 -1.33
CA LEU A 6 25.42 5.19 -1.27
C LEU A 6 24.67 5.36 0.06
N ARG A 7 25.39 5.37 1.19
CA ARG A 7 24.77 5.59 2.51
C ARG A 7 24.15 6.97 2.63
N ALA A 8 24.83 8.00 2.10
CA ALA A 8 24.27 9.36 2.06
C ALA A 8 23.01 9.45 1.21
N GLN A 9 22.99 8.78 0.04
CA GLN A 9 21.81 8.72 -0.83
C GLN A 9 20.65 7.98 -0.15
N LEU A 10 20.91 6.84 0.49
CA LEU A 10 19.88 6.10 1.22
C LEU A 10 19.27 6.92 2.35
N ASN A 11 20.11 7.59 3.15
CA ASN A 11 19.63 8.43 4.25
C ASN A 11 18.80 9.63 3.73
N ALA A 12 19.21 10.25 2.62
CA ALA A 12 18.44 11.33 2.00
C ALA A 12 17.08 10.85 1.47
N HIS A 13 17.04 9.65 0.90
CA HIS A 13 15.78 9.04 0.44
C HIS A 13 14.82 8.76 1.59
N ILE A 14 15.30 8.15 2.68
CA ILE A 14 14.50 7.86 3.88
C ILE A 14 13.96 9.16 4.51
N ALA A 15 14.80 10.20 4.64
CA ALA A 15 14.35 11.50 5.16
C ALA A 15 13.25 12.14 4.28
N GLY A 16 13.32 11.93 2.97
CA GLY A 16 12.25 12.32 2.05
C GLY A 16 10.94 11.60 2.35
N MET A 17 10.98 10.29 2.61
CA MET A 17 9.80 9.50 2.95
C MET A 17 9.10 9.99 4.23
N TYR A 18 9.87 10.42 5.25
CA TYR A 18 9.30 11.04 6.47
C TYR A 18 8.66 12.39 6.18
N THR A 19 9.34 13.23 5.39
CA THR A 19 8.85 14.58 5.03
C THR A 19 7.56 14.52 4.22
N GLU A 20 7.45 13.53 3.33
CA GLU A 20 6.27 13.31 2.48
C GLU A 20 5.18 12.47 3.17
N CYS A 21 5.36 12.09 4.43
CA CYS A 21 4.47 11.21 5.18
C CYS A 21 4.16 9.88 4.45
N VAL A 22 5.10 9.39 3.64
CA VAL A 22 4.97 8.10 2.93
C VAL A 22 5.03 6.95 3.93
N VAL A 23 5.84 7.11 4.98
CA VAL A 23 5.89 6.22 6.14
C VAL A 23 5.82 7.05 7.40
N ASP A 24 5.26 6.46 8.45
CA ASP A 24 5.38 6.98 9.80
C ASP A 24 6.83 6.78 10.30
N GLU A 25 7.45 7.85 10.81
CA GLU A 25 8.87 7.84 11.19
C GLU A 25 9.13 6.88 12.36
N ASP A 26 8.28 6.92 13.40
CA ASP A 26 8.43 6.11 14.60
C ASP A 26 8.31 4.62 14.26
N MET A 27 7.27 4.25 13.51
CA MET A 27 7.05 2.86 13.09
C MET A 27 8.16 2.36 12.15
N PHE A 28 8.63 3.19 11.22
CA PHE A 28 9.64 2.77 10.26
C PHE A 28 11.02 2.59 10.92
N GLU A 29 11.40 3.45 11.86
CA GLU A 29 12.65 3.29 12.61
C GLU A 29 12.62 2.07 13.53
N GLU A 30 11.49 1.73 14.16
CA GLU A 30 11.32 0.48 14.93
C GLU A 30 11.65 -0.76 14.07
N LEU A 31 11.04 -0.87 12.89
CA LEU A 31 11.31 -1.96 11.94
C LEU A 31 12.78 -1.99 11.47
N ARG A 32 13.42 -0.82 11.39
CA ARG A 32 14.80 -0.69 10.95
C ARG A 32 15.78 -1.11 12.06
N GLU A 33 15.48 -0.79 13.31
CA GLU A 33 16.23 -1.22 14.49
C GLU A 33 16.12 -2.74 14.70
N GLU A 34 14.92 -3.31 14.48
CA GLU A 34 14.69 -4.75 14.50
C GLU A 34 15.36 -5.50 13.33
N GLY A 35 15.72 -4.78 12.27
CA GLY A 35 16.28 -5.36 11.05
C GLY A 35 15.25 -6.06 10.14
N THR A 36 13.95 -5.81 10.37
CA THR A 36 12.82 -6.44 9.69
C THR A 36 12.22 -5.56 8.59
N ALA A 37 12.60 -4.28 8.51
CA ALA A 37 12.05 -3.29 7.56
C ALA A 37 12.00 -3.78 6.10
N VAL A 38 13.04 -4.48 5.63
CA VAL A 38 13.09 -4.99 4.24
C VAL A 38 12.08 -6.11 4.01
N GLU A 39 11.96 -7.04 4.96
CA GLU A 39 11.04 -8.18 4.83
C GLU A 39 9.58 -7.73 4.95
N VAL A 40 9.28 -6.90 5.95
CA VAL A 40 7.95 -6.33 6.16
C VAL A 40 7.51 -5.50 4.96
N SER A 41 8.39 -4.66 4.40
CA SER A 41 8.07 -3.88 3.20
C SER A 41 7.73 -4.75 2.00
N ARG A 42 8.45 -5.86 1.79
CA ARG A 42 8.19 -6.78 0.67
C ARG A 42 6.84 -7.47 0.81
N LEU A 43 6.52 -7.95 2.01
CA LEU A 43 5.22 -8.58 2.29
C LEU A 43 4.09 -7.58 2.10
N PHE A 44 4.22 -6.38 2.69
CA PHE A 44 3.23 -5.32 2.57
C PHE A 44 2.95 -4.95 1.11
N ILE A 45 3.99 -4.75 0.29
CA ILE A 45 3.82 -4.37 -1.12
C ILE A 45 3.10 -5.45 -1.92
N ASN A 46 3.43 -6.72 -1.69
CA ASN A 46 2.79 -7.84 -2.38
C ASN A 46 1.31 -7.96 -1.98
N ASP A 47 1.02 -7.98 -0.68
CA ASP A 47 -0.34 -8.13 -0.18
C ASP A 47 -1.21 -6.92 -0.57
N ALA A 48 -0.66 -5.70 -0.49
CA ALA A 48 -1.37 -4.48 -0.91
C ALA A 48 -1.72 -4.51 -2.39
N HIS A 49 -0.86 -5.07 -3.25
CA HIS A 49 -1.15 -5.20 -4.67
C HIS A 49 -2.34 -6.14 -4.92
N GLU A 50 -2.36 -7.30 -4.27
CA GLU A 50 -3.47 -8.26 -4.37
C GLU A 50 -4.78 -7.65 -3.87
N ILE A 51 -4.76 -6.98 -2.72
CA ILE A 51 -5.94 -6.30 -2.15
C ILE A 51 -6.50 -5.24 -3.11
N ILE A 52 -5.63 -4.44 -3.73
CA ILE A 52 -6.06 -3.39 -4.68
C ILE A 52 -6.70 -4.02 -5.92
N ASP A 53 -6.14 -5.12 -6.45
CA ASP A 53 -6.69 -5.82 -7.60
C ASP A 53 -8.07 -6.46 -7.29
N ASP A 54 -8.20 -7.05 -6.10
CA ASP A 54 -9.48 -7.58 -5.59
C ASP A 54 -10.54 -6.48 -5.47
N ILE A 55 -10.18 -5.32 -4.90
CA ILE A 55 -11.07 -4.16 -4.82
C ILE A 55 -11.51 -3.73 -6.22
N HIS A 56 -10.56 -3.58 -7.15
CA HIS A 56 -10.86 -3.18 -8.52
C HIS A 56 -11.82 -4.17 -9.21
N THR A 57 -11.57 -5.47 -9.03
CA THR A 57 -12.41 -6.54 -9.58
C THR A 57 -13.83 -6.46 -9.00
N LEU A 58 -13.96 -6.40 -7.67
CA LEU A 58 -15.25 -6.35 -6.99
C LEU A 58 -16.05 -5.08 -7.31
N MET A 59 -15.38 -3.93 -7.46
CA MET A 59 -16.03 -2.68 -7.86
C MET A 59 -16.44 -2.66 -9.33
N SER A 60 -15.72 -3.39 -10.20
CA SER A 60 -16.03 -3.50 -11.63
C SER A 60 -17.16 -4.50 -11.92
N VAL A 61 -17.44 -5.42 -11.00
CA VAL A 61 -18.61 -6.29 -11.08
C VAL A 61 -19.86 -5.44 -10.87
N ARG A 62 -20.55 -5.12 -11.97
CA ARG A 62 -21.88 -4.48 -11.93
C ARG A 62 -22.76 -5.26 -10.94
N PRO A 63 -23.37 -4.62 -9.92
CA PRO A 63 -24.33 -5.30 -9.06
C PRO A 63 -25.43 -5.89 -9.94
N PRO A 64 -25.93 -7.11 -9.64
CA PRO A 64 -26.93 -7.75 -10.49
C PRO A 64 -28.05 -6.76 -10.78
N SER A 65 -28.36 -6.56 -12.07
CA SER A 65 -29.45 -5.66 -12.45
C SER A 65 -30.75 -6.26 -11.92
N ILE A 66 -31.21 -5.79 -10.76
CA ILE A 66 -32.51 -6.14 -10.25
C ILE A 66 -33.50 -5.43 -11.17
N SER A 67 -34.23 -6.20 -11.99
CA SER A 67 -35.23 -5.61 -12.86
C SER A 67 -36.28 -4.90 -11.99
N PRO A 68 -36.86 -3.77 -12.43
CA PRO A 68 -37.95 -3.12 -11.70
C PRO A 68 -39.15 -4.06 -11.45
N SER A 69 -39.31 -5.10 -12.28
CA SER A 69 -40.28 -6.19 -12.08
C SER A 69 -39.98 -7.10 -10.89
N ALA A 70 -38.72 -7.31 -10.52
CA ALA A 70 -38.35 -8.08 -9.33
C ALA A 70 -38.61 -7.33 -8.02
N LEU A 71 -38.74 -5.99 -8.07
CA LEU A 71 -39.05 -5.15 -6.91
C LEU A 71 -40.54 -4.83 -6.77
N GLY A 72 -41.40 -5.37 -7.64
CA GLY A 72 -42.84 -5.05 -7.62
C GLY A 72 -43.15 -3.57 -7.86
N LEU A 73 -42.21 -2.81 -8.43
CA LEU A 73 -42.33 -1.36 -8.65
C LEU A 73 -43.14 -0.98 -9.90
N TRP A 74 -43.77 -1.97 -10.53
CA TRP A 74 -44.76 -1.74 -11.58
C TRP A 74 -46.16 -1.83 -10.97
N TYR A 75 -46.58 -0.74 -10.34
CA TYR A 75 -47.99 -0.38 -10.14
C TYR A 75 -48.11 1.13 -10.03
#